data_AF-A0A3B8L4B6-F1
#
_entry.id   AF-A0A3B8L4B6-F1
#
_cell.length_a   1.000
_cell.length_b   1.000
_cell.length_c   1.000
_cell.angle_alpha   90.00
_cell.angle_beta   90.00
_cell.angle_gamma   90.00
#
_symmetry.space_group_name_H-M   'P 1'
#
loop_
_entity.id
_entity.type
_entity.pdbx_description
1 polymer ?
#
loop_
_entity_poly.entity_id
_entity_poly.type
_entity_poly.pdbx_seq_one_letter_code
_entity_poly.pdbx_strand_id
1 'polypeptide(L)'
;MLHSRKSTFLITAILLVVLRIAIGWQFLYEGLWKFQSRQTARPWTSAGYLRNSQGPLRNVFRGLTGDPDELQWLDPNWVGSRWDTWQTRFVSGNRLDKTQASRLDRLLNGPKDFRAELAALPEGLEFRGTLAKRLTFDAESKRLIVDGKAHLTPRERDAALKLVPVPETVTEENREAEEAAQQFREALEKVFARSSRLSFKERMRASLLGDPDRAGLTITDRKTKQELETRLGEIELYRRQLQRFEQNLSRAETDFQQKHVQQSGVPGYGDTAEIRSALVGPIKVLEGELIVAAEKLLTPKQRARGPIAMPPTRINQIDALTMWGLAAIGVLLISGLCSRLAAVAGAALLLSFYLAMPPWPGVPLAPGPEHSLWVNKNLIEVIALLALASVPTGRWFGLDSLVGRLPLKRRQDVAAPEDLATDEVAVSAPAGVTTMAVEPNTEATDIGIGSEPDEVADVVGAPESEDETESGSELDSE
;
A
#
# COMPACT_ATOMS: atom_id res chain seq x y z
N MET A 1 -64.04 10.03 7.41
CA MET A 1 -62.71 10.26 6.81
C MET A 1 -61.59 10.61 7.80
N LEU A 2 -61.72 11.64 8.67
CA LEU A 2 -60.57 12.15 9.47
C LEU A 2 -59.76 11.11 10.28
N HIS A 3 -60.40 10.09 10.87
CA HIS A 3 -59.70 9.05 11.64
C HIS A 3 -58.70 8.24 10.80
N SER A 4 -59.02 7.93 9.53
CA SER A 4 -58.13 7.18 8.64
C SER A 4 -56.82 7.94 8.39
N ARG A 5 -56.88 9.23 8.06
CA ARG A 5 -55.68 10.06 7.79
C ARG A 5 -54.70 10.10 8.97
N LYS A 6 -55.19 10.13 10.22
CA LYS A 6 -54.33 10.08 11.42
C LYS A 6 -53.64 8.72 11.58
N SER A 7 -54.36 7.62 11.34
CA SER A 7 -53.80 6.27 11.40
C SER A 7 -52.71 6.07 10.33
N THR A 8 -52.97 6.43 9.07
CA THR A 8 -51.99 6.33 7.99
C THR A 8 -50.72 7.14 8.30
N PHE A 9 -50.85 8.39 8.77
CA PHE A 9 -49.70 9.21 9.15
C PHE A 9 -48.85 8.57 10.26
N LEU A 10 -49.50 8.01 11.30
CA LEU A 10 -48.80 7.34 12.39
C LEU A 10 -48.03 6.10 11.90
N ILE A 11 -48.66 5.29 11.04
CA ILE A 11 -48.03 4.11 10.43
C ILE A 11 -46.81 4.52 9.58
N THR A 12 -46.93 5.53 8.72
CA THR A 12 -45.80 6.05 7.93
C THR A 12 -44.68 6.58 8.83
N ALA A 13 -44.99 7.30 9.90
CA ALA A 13 -44.00 7.82 10.84
C ALA A 13 -43.24 6.70 11.57
N ILE A 14 -43.94 5.64 12.00
CA ILE A 14 -43.34 4.46 12.61
C ILE A 14 -42.45 3.71 11.61
N LEU A 15 -42.93 3.46 10.38
CA LEU A 15 -42.15 2.74 9.37
C LEU A 15 -40.86 3.48 8.98
N LEU A 16 -40.89 4.80 8.84
CA LEU A 16 -39.68 5.60 8.58
C LEU A 16 -38.71 5.63 9.79
N VAL A 17 -39.24 5.56 11.01
CA VAL A 17 -38.41 5.42 12.22
C VAL A 17 -37.76 4.04 12.31
N VAL A 18 -38.50 2.97 11.99
CA VAL A 18 -37.96 1.60 11.93
C VAL A 18 -36.90 1.49 10.83
N LEU A 19 -37.14 2.04 9.63
CA LEU A 19 -36.18 2.08 8.53
C LEU A 19 -34.88 2.80 8.92
N ARG A 20 -34.99 3.97 9.58
CA ARG A 20 -33.83 4.69 10.12
C ARG A 20 -33.03 3.85 11.12
N ILE A 21 -33.71 3.17 12.04
CA ILE A 21 -33.06 2.34 13.07
C ILE A 21 -32.42 1.09 12.42
N ALA A 22 -33.06 0.48 11.43
CA ALA A 22 -32.52 -0.68 10.71
C ALA A 22 -31.25 -0.34 9.92
N ILE A 23 -31.26 0.74 9.13
CA ILE A 23 -30.06 1.20 8.40
C ILE A 23 -28.98 1.65 9.40
N GLY A 24 -29.35 2.38 10.46
CA GLY A 24 -28.42 2.75 11.52
C GLY A 24 -27.78 1.55 12.23
N TRP A 25 -28.53 0.47 12.44
CA TRP A 25 -28.03 -0.80 12.96
C TRP A 25 -27.05 -1.47 12.00
N GLN A 26 -27.36 -1.53 10.69
CA GLN A 26 -26.47 -2.07 9.67
C GLN A 26 -25.12 -1.31 9.64
N PHE A 27 -25.16 0.02 9.62
CA PHE A 27 -23.96 0.87 9.72
C PHE A 27 -23.17 0.62 11.00
N LEU A 28 -23.84 0.55 12.16
CA LEU A 28 -23.20 0.34 13.45
C LEU A 28 -22.54 -1.05 13.54
N TYR A 29 -23.26 -2.10 13.14
CA TYR A 29 -22.76 -3.47 13.12
C TYR A 29 -21.54 -3.60 12.20
N GLU A 30 -21.63 -3.07 10.98
CA GLU A 30 -20.53 -3.08 10.01
C GLU A 30 -19.31 -2.26 10.46
N GLY A 31 -19.51 -1.17 11.21
CA GLY A 31 -18.41 -0.42 11.83
C GLY A 31 -17.75 -1.19 12.97
N LEU A 32 -18.56 -1.78 13.87
CA LEU A 32 -18.08 -2.52 15.03
C LEU A 32 -17.41 -3.85 14.67
N TRP A 33 -17.95 -4.61 13.72
CA TRP A 33 -17.35 -5.87 13.25
C TRP A 33 -15.97 -5.61 12.62
N LYS A 34 -15.86 -4.61 11.74
CA LYS A 34 -14.57 -4.18 11.19
C LYS A 34 -13.61 -3.69 12.28
N PHE A 35 -14.09 -2.98 13.30
CA PHE A 35 -13.25 -2.55 14.43
C PHE A 35 -12.74 -3.74 15.26
N GLN A 36 -13.60 -4.72 15.57
CA GLN A 36 -13.24 -5.94 16.30
C GLN A 36 -12.22 -6.79 15.55
N SER A 37 -12.32 -6.85 14.21
CA SER A 37 -11.38 -7.59 13.36
C SER A 37 -9.91 -7.18 13.57
N ARG A 38 -9.62 -5.96 14.03
CA ARG A 38 -8.27 -5.46 14.38
C ARG A 38 -7.55 -6.30 15.45
N GLN A 39 -8.31 -7.06 16.24
CA GLN A 39 -7.78 -7.94 17.30
C GLN A 39 -7.54 -9.38 16.80
N THR A 40 -7.85 -9.66 15.53
CA THR A 40 -7.72 -11.00 14.93
C THR A 40 -6.47 -11.12 14.07
N ALA A 41 -6.08 -12.35 13.72
CA ALA A 41 -4.95 -12.62 12.83
C ALA A 41 -5.16 -12.16 11.37
N ARG A 42 -6.37 -11.76 10.98
CA ARG A 42 -6.71 -11.24 9.64
C ARG A 42 -7.61 -10.01 9.77
N PRO A 43 -7.03 -8.84 10.14
CA PRO A 43 -7.81 -7.61 10.29
C PRO A 43 -8.43 -7.17 8.96
N TRP A 44 -9.65 -6.65 9.00
CA TRP A 44 -10.32 -6.09 7.84
C TRP A 44 -9.55 -4.86 7.33
N THR A 45 -9.44 -4.76 6.01
CA THR A 45 -8.91 -3.59 5.31
C THR A 45 -9.67 -3.36 4.00
N SER A 46 -9.85 -2.10 3.65
CA SER A 46 -10.36 -1.65 2.35
C SER A 46 -9.34 -1.79 1.21
N ALA A 47 -8.09 -2.20 1.49
CA ALA A 47 -7.02 -2.32 0.51
C ALA A 47 -7.41 -3.12 -0.74
N GLY A 48 -8.00 -4.31 -0.57
CA GLY A 48 -8.43 -5.16 -1.69
C GLY A 48 -9.60 -4.59 -2.49
N TYR A 49 -10.40 -3.72 -1.89
CA TYR A 49 -11.54 -3.06 -2.55
C TYR A 49 -11.09 -1.82 -3.34
N LEU A 50 -10.27 -0.97 -2.72
CA LEU A 50 -9.80 0.28 -3.32
C LEU A 50 -8.75 0.06 -4.42
N ARG A 51 -7.94 -1.00 -4.36
CA ARG A 51 -6.97 -1.35 -5.41
C ARG A 51 -7.62 -1.90 -6.67
N ASN A 52 -8.69 -2.68 -6.48
CA ASN A 52 -9.45 -3.32 -7.55
C ASN A 52 -10.69 -2.48 -7.95
N SER A 53 -10.77 -1.21 -7.55
CA SER A 53 -11.85 -0.30 -7.96
C SER A 53 -11.88 -0.12 -9.48
N GLN A 54 -13.07 0.09 -10.04
CA GLN A 54 -13.35 0.00 -11.48
C GLN A 54 -14.21 1.18 -11.97
N GLY A 55 -14.36 1.30 -13.30
CA GLY A 55 -15.10 2.40 -13.93
C GLY A 55 -14.38 3.76 -13.85
N PRO A 56 -15.06 4.86 -14.25
CA PRO A 56 -14.41 6.16 -14.49
C PRO A 56 -13.69 6.77 -13.28
N LEU A 57 -14.10 6.44 -12.05
CA LEU A 57 -13.50 6.97 -10.82
C LEU A 57 -12.40 6.07 -10.23
N ARG A 58 -12.07 4.94 -10.87
CA ARG A 58 -11.03 3.97 -10.47
C ARG A 58 -9.77 4.62 -9.91
N ASN A 59 -9.22 5.61 -10.61
CA ASN A 59 -7.94 6.23 -10.26
C ASN A 59 -8.03 7.08 -8.98
N VAL A 60 -9.20 7.65 -8.68
CA VAL A 60 -9.46 8.36 -7.41
C VAL A 60 -9.43 7.37 -6.25
N PHE A 61 -10.18 6.27 -6.36
CA PHE A 61 -10.25 5.24 -5.31
C PHE A 61 -8.92 4.50 -5.10
N ARG A 62 -8.20 4.15 -6.17
CA ARG A 62 -6.82 3.64 -6.10
C ARG A 62 -5.89 4.63 -5.39
N GLY A 63 -6.00 5.93 -5.70
CA GLY A 63 -5.22 7.00 -5.05
C GLY A 63 -5.44 7.15 -3.53
N LEU A 64 -6.62 6.78 -3.01
CA LEU A 64 -6.89 6.76 -1.56
C LEU A 64 -5.99 5.77 -0.82
N THR A 65 -5.52 4.70 -1.47
CA THR A 65 -4.63 3.72 -0.83
C THR A 65 -3.22 4.27 -0.57
N GLY A 66 -2.80 5.28 -1.34
CA GLY A 66 -1.46 5.89 -1.30
C GLY A 66 -0.36 5.07 -1.99
N ASP A 67 -0.53 3.75 -2.07
CA ASP A 67 0.30 2.83 -2.85
C ASP A 67 -0.61 1.69 -3.38
N PRO A 68 -1.25 1.89 -4.55
CA PRO A 68 -2.22 0.94 -5.08
C PRO A 68 -1.56 -0.33 -5.62
N ASP A 69 -0.33 -0.23 -6.12
CA ASP A 69 0.40 -1.32 -6.77
C ASP A 69 1.56 -1.86 -5.92
N GLU A 70 1.68 -1.39 -4.68
CA GLU A 70 2.63 -1.85 -3.66
C GLU A 70 4.11 -1.64 -4.00
N LEU A 71 4.40 -0.67 -4.86
CA LEU A 71 5.75 -0.35 -5.32
C LEU A 71 6.65 0.19 -4.20
N GLN A 72 6.10 0.76 -3.12
CA GLN A 72 6.89 1.21 -1.97
C GLN A 72 7.49 0.03 -1.19
N TRP A 73 6.87 -1.15 -1.24
CA TRP A 73 7.44 -2.38 -0.67
C TRP A 73 8.61 -2.94 -1.49
N LEU A 74 8.79 -2.45 -2.71
CA LEU A 74 9.91 -2.79 -3.60
C LEU A 74 11.02 -1.73 -3.57
N ASP A 75 10.88 -0.67 -2.76
CA ASP A 75 11.96 0.26 -2.42
C ASP A 75 12.61 -0.12 -1.07
N PRO A 76 13.86 -0.62 -1.08
CA PRO A 76 14.59 -0.96 0.14
C PRO A 76 14.80 0.21 1.12
N ASN A 77 14.73 1.45 0.64
CA ASN A 77 14.97 2.64 1.45
C ASN A 77 13.68 3.06 2.19
N TRP A 78 12.53 3.01 1.51
CA TRP A 78 11.21 3.14 2.15
C TRP A 78 10.98 2.06 3.21
N VAL A 79 11.21 0.77 2.88
CA VAL A 79 11.06 -0.33 3.83
C VAL A 79 12.03 -0.18 5.01
N GLY A 80 13.28 0.20 4.75
CA GLY A 80 14.27 0.48 5.80
C GLY A 80 13.82 1.60 6.75
N SER A 81 13.40 2.75 6.22
CA SER A 81 12.93 3.90 7.00
C SER A 81 11.66 3.58 7.81
N ARG A 82 10.75 2.80 7.24
CA ARG A 82 9.56 2.27 7.93
C ARG A 82 9.95 1.41 9.13
N TRP A 83 10.94 0.54 8.99
CA TRP A 83 11.43 -0.32 10.07
C TRP A 83 12.20 0.45 11.14
N ASP A 84 12.99 1.48 10.78
CA ASP A 84 13.66 2.37 11.75
C ASP A 84 12.67 3.22 12.57
N THR A 85 11.64 3.72 11.90
CA THR A 85 10.53 4.44 12.53
C THR A 85 9.79 3.54 13.53
N TRP A 86 9.61 2.25 13.19
CA TRP A 86 9.05 1.28 14.12
C TRP A 86 9.99 0.91 15.26
N GLN A 87 11.28 0.63 14.99
CA GLN A 87 12.30 0.32 15.99
C GLN A 87 12.33 1.40 17.08
N THR A 88 12.32 2.67 16.68
CA THR A 88 12.28 3.83 17.57
C THR A 88 11.03 3.83 18.48
N ARG A 89 9.85 3.52 17.92
CA ARG A 89 8.58 3.39 18.67
C ARG A 89 8.58 2.16 19.59
N PHE A 90 9.17 1.05 19.16
CA PHE A 90 9.26 -0.19 19.91
C PHE A 90 10.18 -0.05 21.13
N VAL A 91 11.35 0.59 20.95
CA VAL A 91 12.29 0.92 22.02
C VAL A 91 11.64 1.82 23.07
N SER A 92 10.98 2.91 22.65
CA SER A 92 10.39 3.89 23.57
C SER A 92 9.12 3.38 24.26
N GLY A 93 8.19 2.74 23.53
CA GLY A 93 6.93 2.22 24.07
C GLY A 93 7.13 1.07 25.07
N ASN A 94 8.04 0.14 24.77
CA ASN A 94 8.41 -0.92 25.72
C ASN A 94 9.36 -0.42 26.83
N ARG A 95 9.98 0.76 26.68
CA ARG A 95 11.07 1.25 27.55
C ARG A 95 12.15 0.17 27.68
N LEU A 96 12.74 -0.21 26.55
CA LEU A 96 13.80 -1.23 26.51
C LEU A 96 15.05 -0.77 27.26
N ASP A 97 15.72 -1.70 27.94
CA ASP A 97 17.06 -1.44 28.47
C ASP A 97 18.13 -1.41 27.34
N LYS A 98 19.36 -0.97 27.67
CA LYS A 98 20.46 -0.85 26.70
C LYS A 98 20.83 -2.19 26.02
N THR A 99 20.69 -3.30 26.74
CA THR A 99 20.97 -4.65 26.23
C THR A 99 19.85 -5.13 25.30
N GLN A 100 18.58 -4.91 25.67
CA GLN A 100 17.43 -5.17 24.81
C GLN A 100 17.49 -4.35 23.51
N ALA A 101 17.76 -3.05 23.62
CA ALA A 101 17.92 -2.16 22.46
C ALA A 101 19.09 -2.58 21.56
N SER A 102 20.27 -2.90 22.12
CA SER A 102 21.42 -3.42 21.37
C SER A 102 21.19 -4.80 20.73
N ARG A 103 20.30 -5.62 21.28
CA ARG A 103 19.88 -6.89 20.65
C ARG A 103 18.94 -6.64 19.47
N LEU A 104 17.95 -5.75 19.64
CA LEU A 104 17.03 -5.36 18.57
C LEU A 104 17.77 -4.69 17.40
N ASP A 105 18.71 -3.80 17.70
CA ASP A 105 19.54 -3.12 16.71
C ASP A 105 20.34 -4.11 15.86
N ARG A 106 21.02 -5.08 16.49
CA ARG A 106 21.76 -6.13 15.77
C ARG A 106 20.87 -7.06 14.94
N LEU A 107 19.61 -7.27 15.32
CA LEU A 107 18.65 -8.02 14.51
C LEU A 107 18.24 -7.23 13.26
N LEU A 108 18.03 -5.91 13.38
CA LEU A 108 17.54 -5.06 12.28
C LEU A 108 18.66 -4.60 11.33
N ASN A 109 19.75 -4.08 11.90
CA ASN A 109 20.83 -3.36 11.23
C ASN A 109 22.15 -4.15 11.10
N GLY A 110 22.22 -5.35 11.69
CA GLY A 110 23.43 -6.17 11.76
C GLY A 110 24.37 -5.76 12.91
N PRO A 111 25.31 -6.63 13.31
CA PRO A 111 26.42 -6.23 14.17
C PRO A 111 27.49 -5.47 13.36
N LYS A 112 28.31 -4.64 14.04
CA LYS A 112 29.45 -3.97 13.38
C LYS A 112 30.51 -4.95 12.89
N ASP A 113 30.65 -6.07 13.58
CA ASP A 113 31.62 -7.13 13.32
C ASP A 113 31.12 -8.48 13.86
N PHE A 114 31.71 -9.56 13.34
CA PHE A 114 31.52 -10.92 13.84
C PHE A 114 32.87 -11.42 14.37
N ARG A 115 32.93 -11.90 15.62
CA ARG A 115 34.18 -12.33 16.27
C ARG A 115 34.16 -13.78 16.74
N ALA A 116 35.32 -14.41 16.77
CA ALA A 116 35.64 -15.63 17.52
C ALA A 116 36.98 -15.47 18.21
N GLU A 117 37.19 -16.22 19.29
CA GLU A 117 38.47 -16.29 20.00
C GLU A 117 39.47 -17.12 19.19
N LEU A 118 40.71 -16.64 19.12
CA LEU A 118 41.84 -17.28 18.45
C LEU A 118 43.12 -16.82 19.13
N ALA A 119 43.93 -17.74 19.67
CA ALA A 119 45.05 -17.38 20.54
C ALA A 119 46.20 -16.67 19.80
N ALA A 120 46.49 -17.12 18.57
CA ALA A 120 47.46 -16.58 17.62
C ALA A 120 47.04 -16.97 16.19
N LEU A 121 47.61 -16.32 15.17
CA LEU A 121 47.57 -16.85 13.80
C LEU A 121 48.58 -18.00 13.65
N PRO A 122 48.29 -19.02 12.83
CA PRO A 122 49.31 -19.97 12.35
C PRO A 122 50.48 -19.23 11.69
N GLU A 123 51.69 -19.78 11.86
CA GLU A 123 52.91 -19.13 11.37
C GLU A 123 52.91 -18.96 9.84
N GLY A 124 53.35 -17.79 9.37
CA GLY A 124 53.34 -17.43 7.94
C GLY A 124 51.96 -17.08 7.34
N LEU A 125 50.86 -17.15 8.10
CA LEU A 125 49.52 -16.87 7.57
C LEU A 125 49.24 -15.36 7.43
N GLU A 126 49.24 -14.87 6.19
CA GLU A 126 48.76 -13.53 5.84
C GLU A 126 47.43 -13.57 5.07
N PHE A 127 46.47 -12.74 5.47
CA PHE A 127 45.28 -12.48 4.66
C PHE A 127 45.64 -11.53 3.51
N ARG A 128 45.35 -11.94 2.27
CA ARG A 128 45.66 -11.19 1.04
C ARG A 128 44.42 -11.05 0.13
N GLY A 129 44.45 -10.13 -0.83
CA GLY A 129 43.39 -10.00 -1.84
C GLY A 129 42.02 -9.59 -1.27
N THR A 130 40.99 -10.42 -1.45
CA THR A 130 39.67 -10.15 -0.85
C THR A 130 39.61 -10.52 0.63
N LEU A 131 40.33 -11.56 1.07
CA LEU A 131 40.36 -11.98 2.48
C LEU A 131 40.81 -10.84 3.40
N ALA A 132 41.86 -10.09 3.00
CA ALA A 132 42.34 -8.90 3.70
C ALA A 132 41.28 -7.79 3.89
N LYS A 133 40.19 -7.80 3.11
CA LYS A 133 39.08 -6.84 3.18
C LYS A 133 37.86 -7.37 3.94
N ARG A 134 37.86 -8.66 4.31
CA ARG A 134 36.73 -9.35 4.97
C ARG A 134 37.10 -9.87 6.34
N LEU A 135 38.35 -10.28 6.54
CA LEU A 135 38.86 -11.03 7.68
C LEU A 135 40.08 -10.29 8.26
N THR A 136 40.10 -10.12 9.58
CA THR A 136 41.15 -9.43 10.33
C THR A 136 41.45 -10.21 11.60
N PHE A 137 42.72 -10.26 12.00
CA PHE A 137 43.11 -10.79 13.31
C PHE A 137 43.53 -9.63 14.23
N ASP A 138 43.03 -9.65 15.45
CA ASP A 138 43.37 -8.73 16.53
C ASP A 138 44.17 -9.51 17.59
N ALA A 139 45.47 -9.21 17.66
CA ALA A 139 46.40 -9.87 18.57
C ALA A 139 46.27 -9.38 20.03
N GLU A 140 45.76 -8.16 20.26
CA GLU A 140 45.53 -7.63 21.61
C GLU A 140 44.32 -8.28 22.26
N SER A 141 43.19 -8.36 21.53
CA SER A 141 41.96 -8.99 22.04
C SER A 141 41.86 -10.50 21.74
N LYS A 142 42.88 -11.08 21.09
CA LYS A 142 43.00 -12.50 20.68
C LYS A 142 41.77 -13.01 19.92
N ARG A 143 41.43 -12.30 18.84
CA ARG A 143 40.19 -12.51 18.09
C ARG A 143 40.39 -12.51 16.59
N LEU A 144 39.77 -13.49 15.95
CA LEU A 144 39.47 -13.46 14.53
C LEU A 144 38.18 -12.66 14.32
N ILE A 145 38.19 -11.71 13.39
CA ILE A 145 37.13 -10.72 13.18
C ILE A 145 36.74 -10.70 11.70
N VAL A 146 35.43 -10.68 11.40
CA VAL A 146 34.88 -10.39 10.07
C VAL A 146 34.07 -9.10 10.12
N ASP A 147 34.22 -8.26 9.09
CA ASP A 147 33.43 -7.01 8.96
C ASP A 147 31.93 -7.30 8.86
N GLY A 148 31.14 -6.55 9.63
CA GLY A 148 29.71 -6.79 9.80
C GLY A 148 28.86 -6.58 8.56
N LYS A 149 29.25 -5.65 7.67
CA LYS A 149 28.54 -5.33 6.42
C LYS A 149 29.03 -6.16 5.24
N ALA A 150 30.29 -6.57 5.29
CA ALA A 150 30.91 -7.31 4.23
C ALA A 150 30.52 -8.80 4.30
N HIS A 151 30.54 -9.38 5.51
CA HIS A 151 30.44 -10.83 5.74
C HIS A 151 31.56 -11.62 5.02
N LEU A 152 31.65 -12.93 5.29
CA LEU A 152 32.58 -13.84 4.63
C LEU A 152 31.80 -14.82 3.72
N THR A 153 32.12 -14.88 2.43
CA THR A 153 31.44 -15.81 1.51
C THR A 153 31.95 -17.25 1.68
N PRO A 154 31.17 -18.29 1.28
CA PRO A 154 31.64 -19.68 1.35
C PRO A 154 32.96 -19.90 0.59
N ARG A 155 33.10 -19.30 -0.60
CA ARG A 155 34.32 -19.38 -1.41
C ARG A 155 35.54 -18.75 -0.71
N GLU A 156 35.33 -17.69 0.06
CA GLU A 156 36.39 -17.04 0.83
C GLU A 156 36.75 -17.83 2.09
N ARG A 157 35.77 -18.41 2.80
CA ARG A 157 36.03 -19.40 3.86
C ARG A 157 36.88 -20.55 3.32
N ASP A 158 36.51 -21.12 2.19
CA ASP A 158 37.19 -22.28 1.60
C ASP A 158 38.59 -21.92 1.08
N ALA A 159 38.80 -20.68 0.62
CA ALA A 159 40.13 -20.16 0.31
C ALA A 159 40.99 -19.98 1.57
N ALA A 160 40.43 -19.43 2.66
CA ALA A 160 41.15 -19.24 3.92
C ALA A 160 41.50 -20.58 4.61
N LEU A 161 40.62 -21.58 4.54
CA LEU A 161 40.90 -22.94 5.01
C LEU A 161 42.03 -23.62 4.22
N LYS A 162 42.15 -23.34 2.91
CA LYS A 162 43.24 -23.88 2.06
C LYS A 162 44.60 -23.25 2.32
N LEU A 163 44.66 -22.08 2.97
CA LEU A 163 45.92 -21.46 3.41
C LEU A 163 46.49 -22.14 4.67
N VAL A 164 45.68 -22.95 5.37
CA VAL A 164 46.04 -23.61 6.63
C VAL A 164 45.71 -25.11 6.55
N PRO A 165 46.51 -25.90 5.81
CA PRO A 165 46.41 -27.35 5.86
C PRO A 165 46.72 -27.84 7.28
N VAL A 166 45.92 -28.80 7.78
CA VAL A 166 46.23 -29.55 9.00
C VAL A 166 47.02 -30.79 8.57
N PRO A 167 48.15 -31.13 9.22
CA PRO A 167 48.92 -32.34 8.91
C PRO A 167 48.07 -33.62 8.98
N GLU A 168 48.31 -34.57 8.08
CA GLU A 168 47.65 -35.90 8.13
C GLU A 168 48.29 -36.83 9.18
N THR A 169 49.51 -36.52 9.62
CA THR A 169 50.24 -37.25 10.65
C THR A 169 50.79 -36.29 11.70
N VAL A 170 50.50 -36.57 12.97
CA VAL A 170 50.99 -35.78 14.12
C VAL A 170 52.35 -36.32 14.56
N THR A 171 53.31 -35.42 14.75
CA THR A 171 54.63 -35.67 15.34
C THR A 171 54.90 -34.62 16.41
N GLU A 172 55.80 -34.91 17.37
CA GLU A 172 56.15 -33.92 18.41
C GLU A 172 56.74 -32.62 17.83
N GLU A 173 57.29 -32.66 16.62
CA GLU A 173 57.83 -31.49 15.90
C GLU A 173 56.73 -30.65 15.23
N ASN A 174 55.57 -31.22 14.88
CA ASN A 174 54.49 -30.51 14.18
C ASN A 174 53.24 -30.24 15.04
N ARG A 175 53.16 -30.83 16.25
CA ARG A 175 52.00 -30.74 17.15
C ARG A 175 51.56 -29.31 17.45
N GLU A 176 52.47 -28.37 17.70
CA GLU A 176 52.09 -26.96 17.96
C GLU A 176 51.49 -26.27 16.72
N ALA A 177 51.97 -26.63 15.52
CA ALA A 177 51.42 -26.13 14.26
C ALA A 177 50.05 -26.76 13.92
N GLU A 178 49.86 -28.05 14.24
CA GLU A 178 48.56 -28.73 14.15
C GLU A 178 47.53 -28.08 15.10
N GLU A 179 47.89 -27.92 16.38
CA GLU A 179 47.03 -27.27 17.39
C GLU A 179 46.63 -25.86 16.96
N ALA A 180 47.57 -25.05 16.44
CA ALA A 180 47.29 -23.72 15.91
C ALA A 180 46.39 -23.74 14.65
N ALA A 181 46.63 -24.69 13.73
CA ALA A 181 45.84 -24.85 12.52
C ALA A 181 44.38 -25.28 12.83
N GLN A 182 44.19 -26.16 13.81
CA GLN A 182 42.86 -26.60 14.25
C GLN A 182 42.11 -25.50 15.02
N GLN A 183 42.79 -24.74 15.88
CA GLN A 183 42.22 -23.55 16.52
C GLN A 183 41.80 -22.50 15.47
N PHE A 184 42.62 -22.24 14.46
CA PHE A 184 42.28 -21.33 13.37
C PHE A 184 41.05 -21.80 12.59
N ARG A 185 40.98 -23.08 12.21
CA ARG A 185 39.82 -23.69 11.53
C ARG A 185 38.55 -23.52 12.34
N GLU A 186 38.57 -23.88 13.63
CA GLU A 186 37.40 -23.79 14.51
C GLU A 186 36.97 -22.32 14.72
N ALA A 187 37.91 -21.39 14.90
CA ALA A 187 37.63 -19.96 15.00
C ALA A 187 37.02 -19.38 13.72
N LEU A 188 37.57 -19.76 12.56
CA LEU A 188 37.08 -19.35 11.24
C LEU A 188 35.67 -19.89 10.96
N GLU A 189 35.38 -21.14 11.28
CA GLU A 189 34.05 -21.73 11.16
C GLU A 189 33.05 -21.08 12.12
N LYS A 190 33.44 -20.82 13.38
CA LYS A 190 32.62 -20.07 14.36
C LYS A 190 32.31 -18.66 13.88
N VAL A 191 33.27 -17.94 13.29
CA VAL A 191 33.07 -16.61 12.70
C VAL A 191 32.22 -16.68 11.44
N PHE A 192 32.48 -17.62 10.54
CA PHE A 192 31.73 -17.81 9.31
C PHE A 192 30.24 -18.07 9.60
N ALA A 193 29.93 -19.02 10.49
CA ALA A 193 28.57 -19.39 10.89
C ALA A 193 27.83 -18.32 11.72
N ARG A 194 28.55 -17.30 12.21
CA ARG A 194 27.97 -16.06 12.77
C ARG A 194 27.72 -15.05 11.64
N SER A 195 28.71 -14.84 10.76
CA SER A 195 28.68 -13.86 9.68
C SER A 195 27.68 -14.18 8.56
N SER A 196 27.37 -15.45 8.31
CA SER A 196 26.36 -15.88 7.33
C SER A 196 24.91 -15.55 7.74
N ARG A 197 24.69 -15.07 8.97
CA ARG A 197 23.36 -14.69 9.48
C ARG A 197 23.10 -13.22 9.20
N LEU A 198 22.53 -12.95 8.02
CA LEU A 198 22.07 -11.63 7.62
C LEU A 198 21.00 -11.07 8.58
N SER A 199 21.08 -9.78 8.90
CA SER A 199 20.04 -9.02 9.61
C SER A 199 18.77 -8.86 8.77
N PHE A 200 17.70 -8.34 9.37
CA PHE A 200 16.44 -8.11 8.63
C PHE A 200 16.63 -7.14 7.44
N LYS A 201 17.38 -6.04 7.59
CA LYS A 201 17.67 -5.14 6.46
C LYS A 201 18.54 -5.80 5.40
N GLU A 202 19.53 -6.61 5.78
CA GLU A 202 20.36 -7.34 4.82
C GLU A 202 19.56 -8.42 4.07
N ARG A 203 18.68 -9.18 4.74
CA ARG A 203 17.75 -10.13 4.09
C ARG A 203 16.81 -9.44 3.10
N MET A 204 16.26 -8.29 3.48
CA MET A 204 15.40 -7.49 2.62
C MET A 204 16.16 -6.92 1.41
N ARG A 205 17.35 -6.36 1.60
CA ARG A 205 18.18 -5.86 0.50
C ARG A 205 18.72 -6.97 -0.39
N ALA A 206 19.03 -8.15 0.17
CA ALA A 206 19.37 -9.33 -0.62
C ALA A 206 18.19 -9.76 -1.52
N SER A 207 16.97 -9.83 -0.99
CA SER A 207 15.79 -10.20 -1.79
C SER A 207 15.39 -9.14 -2.84
N LEU A 208 15.60 -7.85 -2.60
CA LEU A 208 15.21 -6.78 -3.54
C LEU A 208 16.31 -6.33 -4.51
N LEU A 209 17.60 -6.51 -4.18
CA LEU A 209 18.74 -6.00 -4.96
C LEU A 209 19.85 -7.03 -5.22
N GLY A 210 19.95 -8.08 -4.41
CA GLY A 210 21.01 -9.09 -4.50
C GLY A 210 20.62 -10.37 -5.24
N ASP A 211 19.31 -10.60 -5.38
CA ASP A 211 18.69 -11.71 -6.10
C ASP A 211 18.66 -11.39 -7.62
N PRO A 212 19.40 -12.14 -8.46
CA PRO A 212 19.47 -11.92 -9.91
C PRO A 212 18.13 -12.03 -10.64
N ASP A 213 17.24 -12.89 -10.16
CA ASP A 213 15.95 -13.15 -10.81
C ASP A 213 14.96 -12.01 -10.47
N ARG A 214 15.06 -11.43 -9.27
CA ARG A 214 14.22 -10.29 -8.84
C ARG A 214 14.71 -8.94 -9.35
N ALA A 215 16.00 -8.65 -9.18
CA ALA A 215 16.60 -7.36 -9.51
C ALA A 215 17.02 -7.25 -10.98
N GLY A 216 17.29 -8.37 -11.64
CA GLY A 216 17.88 -8.44 -12.98
C GLY A 216 19.41 -8.44 -12.95
N LEU A 217 20.03 -8.61 -14.11
CA LEU A 217 21.48 -8.59 -14.29
C LEU A 217 21.85 -7.80 -15.54
N THR A 218 22.76 -6.83 -15.40
CA THR A 218 23.50 -6.26 -16.54
C THR A 218 24.90 -6.85 -16.57
N ILE A 219 25.14 -7.76 -17.51
CA ILE A 219 26.42 -8.41 -17.74
C ILE A 219 27.27 -7.45 -18.58
N THR A 220 28.36 -6.95 -17.99
CA THR A 220 29.32 -6.05 -18.67
C THR A 220 30.62 -6.79 -19.01
N ASP A 221 31.23 -6.42 -20.14
CA ASP A 221 32.56 -6.90 -20.50
C ASP A 221 33.61 -6.44 -19.47
N ARG A 222 34.49 -7.34 -19.03
CA ARG A 222 35.47 -7.07 -17.97
C ARG A 222 36.59 -6.10 -18.38
N LYS A 223 36.80 -5.86 -19.68
CA LYS A 223 37.84 -4.97 -20.23
C LYS A 223 37.25 -3.66 -20.74
N THR A 224 36.18 -3.71 -21.55
CA THR A 224 35.58 -2.51 -22.18
C THR A 224 34.48 -1.87 -21.33
N LYS A 225 33.93 -2.60 -20.34
CA LYS A 225 32.74 -2.23 -19.55
C LYS A 225 31.46 -2.00 -20.36
N GLN A 226 31.42 -2.39 -21.63
CA GLN A 226 30.20 -2.35 -22.43
C GLN A 226 29.19 -3.38 -21.91
N GLU A 227 27.90 -3.05 -21.96
CA GLU A 227 26.83 -4.00 -21.65
C GLU A 227 26.74 -5.04 -22.77
N LEU A 228 26.86 -6.32 -22.41
CA LEU A 228 26.78 -7.47 -23.31
C LEU A 228 25.37 -8.07 -23.31
N GLU A 229 24.75 -8.13 -22.13
CA GLU A 229 23.40 -8.68 -21.95
C GLU A 229 22.75 -8.03 -20.71
N THR A 230 21.51 -7.55 -20.84
CA THR A 230 20.71 -7.06 -19.71
C THR A 230 19.49 -7.95 -19.53
N ARG A 231 19.58 -8.89 -18.58
CA ARG A 231 18.50 -9.80 -18.18
C ARG A 231 17.53 -9.06 -17.27
N LEU A 232 16.26 -9.05 -17.68
CA LEU A 232 15.16 -8.41 -16.97
C LEU A 232 14.86 -9.15 -15.65
N GLY A 233 14.79 -8.43 -14.53
CA GLY A 233 14.33 -8.97 -13.25
C GLY A 233 12.81 -8.84 -13.04
N GLU A 234 12.24 -9.68 -12.18
CA GLU A 234 10.81 -9.69 -11.82
C GLU A 234 10.29 -8.28 -11.44
N ILE A 235 11.06 -7.47 -10.72
CA ILE A 235 10.65 -6.13 -10.28
C ILE A 235 10.43 -5.18 -11.47
N GLU A 236 11.28 -5.29 -12.50
CA GLU A 236 11.17 -4.46 -13.70
C GLU A 236 10.16 -5.03 -14.71
N LEU A 237 10.05 -6.36 -14.80
CA LEU A 237 8.97 -7.07 -15.48
C LEU A 237 7.61 -6.60 -14.93
N TYR A 238 7.47 -6.49 -13.61
CA TYR A 238 6.26 -6.01 -12.96
C TYR A 238 5.91 -4.56 -13.33
N ARG A 239 6.88 -3.64 -13.33
CA ARG A 239 6.67 -2.25 -13.77
C ARG A 239 6.21 -2.17 -15.23
N ARG A 240 6.82 -2.96 -16.12
CA ARG A 240 6.46 -3.01 -17.54
C ARG A 240 5.09 -3.64 -17.77
N GLN A 241 4.71 -4.64 -16.96
CA GLN A 241 3.37 -5.21 -16.99
C GLN A 241 2.32 -4.21 -16.50
N LEU A 242 2.58 -3.47 -15.40
CA LEU A 242 1.71 -2.37 -14.95
C LEU A 242 1.50 -1.32 -16.05
N GLN A 243 2.58 -0.89 -16.72
CA GLN A 243 2.50 0.07 -17.81
C GLN A 243 1.66 -0.47 -18.99
N ARG A 244 1.90 -1.72 -19.40
CA ARG A 244 1.11 -2.41 -20.44
C ARG A 244 -0.35 -2.58 -20.04
N PHE A 245 -0.62 -2.90 -18.77
CA PHE A 245 -1.96 -3.08 -18.23
C PHE A 245 -2.77 -1.79 -18.33
N GLU A 246 -2.23 -0.66 -17.83
CA GLU A 246 -2.93 0.63 -17.91
C GLU A 246 -3.08 1.11 -19.37
N GLN A 247 -2.07 0.89 -20.24
CA GLN A 247 -2.15 1.21 -21.68
C GLN A 247 -3.20 0.38 -22.43
N ASN A 248 -3.33 -0.91 -22.12
CA ASN A 248 -4.33 -1.76 -22.74
C ASN A 248 -5.73 -1.47 -22.17
N LEU A 249 -5.83 -1.18 -20.87
CA LEU A 249 -7.08 -0.79 -20.22
C LEU A 249 -7.63 0.52 -20.78
N SER A 250 -6.77 1.50 -21.10
CA SER A 250 -7.19 2.75 -21.76
C SER A 250 -7.62 2.58 -23.23
N ARG A 251 -7.42 1.39 -23.81
CA ARG A 251 -7.81 1.02 -25.19
C ARG A 251 -8.93 -0.02 -25.23
N ALA A 252 -9.46 -0.42 -24.07
CA ALA A 252 -10.43 -1.51 -23.97
C ALA A 252 -11.88 -0.99 -24.02
N GLU A 253 -12.42 -0.91 -25.23
CA GLU A 253 -13.77 -0.39 -25.52
C GLU A 253 -14.89 -1.37 -25.13
N THR A 254 -14.61 -2.68 -25.16
CA THR A 254 -15.60 -3.74 -24.91
C THR A 254 -15.34 -4.49 -23.60
N ASP A 255 -16.41 -5.01 -22.97
CA ASP A 255 -16.32 -5.85 -21.76
C ASP A 255 -15.37 -7.04 -21.93
N PHE A 256 -15.32 -7.64 -23.14
CA PHE A 256 -14.41 -8.73 -23.47
C PHE A 256 -12.94 -8.27 -23.45
N GLN A 257 -12.62 -7.13 -24.09
CA GLN A 257 -11.27 -6.56 -24.04
C GLN A 257 -10.87 -6.21 -22.61
N GLN A 258 -11.76 -5.56 -21.84
CA GLN A 258 -11.46 -5.19 -20.45
C GLN A 258 -11.18 -6.43 -19.58
N LYS A 259 -12.00 -7.49 -19.71
CA LYS A 259 -11.78 -8.77 -19.03
C LYS A 259 -10.48 -9.45 -19.49
N HIS A 260 -10.18 -9.43 -20.78
CA HIS A 260 -8.92 -9.98 -21.32
C HIS A 260 -7.70 -9.23 -20.77
N VAL A 261 -7.77 -7.89 -20.62
CA VAL A 261 -6.70 -7.11 -19.98
C VAL A 261 -6.55 -7.47 -18.50
N GLN A 262 -7.66 -7.67 -17.77
CA GLN A 262 -7.61 -8.16 -16.39
C GLN A 262 -6.98 -9.55 -16.26
N GLN A 263 -7.13 -10.41 -17.27
CA GLN A 263 -6.54 -11.75 -17.32
C GLN A 263 -5.20 -11.80 -18.08
N SER A 264 -4.60 -10.65 -18.44
CA SER A 264 -3.37 -10.59 -19.26
C SER A 264 -2.09 -10.85 -18.44
N GLY A 265 -1.74 -12.13 -18.32
CA GLY A 265 -0.52 -12.58 -17.64
C GLY A 265 0.74 -12.52 -18.51
N VAL A 266 1.89 -12.66 -17.84
CA VAL A 266 3.18 -12.98 -18.47
C VAL A 266 3.43 -14.49 -18.33
N PRO A 267 3.76 -15.22 -19.42
CA PRO A 267 4.02 -16.66 -19.35
C PRO A 267 5.07 -17.01 -18.29
N GLY A 268 4.76 -17.99 -17.44
CA GLY A 268 5.62 -18.43 -16.33
C GLY A 268 5.56 -17.57 -15.05
N TYR A 269 4.98 -16.37 -15.10
CA TYR A 269 4.95 -15.44 -13.94
C TYR A 269 3.52 -15.09 -13.47
N GLY A 270 2.51 -15.16 -14.33
CA GLY A 270 1.11 -14.92 -13.98
C GLY A 270 0.61 -13.51 -14.27
N ASP A 271 -0.54 -13.15 -13.70
CA ASP A 271 -1.17 -11.84 -13.86
C ASP A 271 -0.51 -10.72 -13.02
N THR A 272 -0.97 -9.47 -13.22
CA THR A 272 -0.41 -8.28 -12.56
C THR A 272 -0.65 -8.24 -11.04
N ALA A 273 -1.62 -9.01 -10.53
CA ALA A 273 -1.86 -9.19 -9.10
C ALA A 273 -1.04 -10.35 -8.52
N GLU A 274 -0.86 -11.43 -9.26
CA GLU A 274 -0.01 -12.58 -8.89
C GLU A 274 1.46 -12.16 -8.75
N ILE A 275 2.01 -11.47 -9.75
CA ILE A 275 3.41 -11.00 -9.76
C ILE A 275 3.66 -10.02 -8.60
N ARG A 276 2.73 -9.08 -8.35
CA ARG A 276 2.78 -8.18 -7.20
C ARG A 276 2.82 -8.98 -5.88
N SER A 277 1.98 -10.01 -5.76
CA SER A 277 1.89 -10.85 -4.56
C SER A 277 3.20 -11.62 -4.31
N ALA A 278 3.77 -12.22 -5.37
CA ALA A 278 5.03 -12.95 -5.31
C ALA A 278 6.22 -12.05 -4.91
N LEU A 279 6.29 -10.83 -5.47
CA LEU A 279 7.33 -9.86 -5.15
C LEU A 279 7.24 -9.32 -3.72
N VAL A 280 6.06 -8.80 -3.35
CA VAL A 280 5.83 -8.04 -2.11
C VAL A 280 5.59 -8.94 -0.89
N GLY A 281 5.02 -10.13 -1.08
CA GLY A 281 4.70 -11.08 -0.02
C GLY A 281 5.88 -11.39 0.91
N PRO A 282 7.05 -11.82 0.38
CA PRO A 282 8.24 -12.08 1.18
C PRO A 282 8.71 -10.89 2.03
N ILE A 283 8.62 -9.66 1.51
CA ILE A 283 9.04 -8.44 2.24
C ILE A 283 8.10 -8.16 3.42
N LYS A 284 6.79 -8.42 3.27
CA LYS A 284 5.81 -8.35 4.36
C LYS A 284 5.98 -9.47 5.39
N VAL A 285 6.39 -10.66 4.95
CA VAL A 285 6.76 -11.77 5.86
C VAL A 285 8.00 -11.38 6.69
N LEU A 286 9.02 -10.75 6.08
CA LEU A 286 10.17 -10.20 6.82
C LEU A 286 9.77 -9.14 7.85
N GLU A 287 8.81 -8.26 7.54
CA GLU A 287 8.26 -7.30 8.52
C GLU A 287 7.56 -8.02 9.70
N GLY A 288 6.79 -9.08 9.43
CA GLY A 288 6.17 -9.92 10.46
C GLY A 288 7.20 -10.68 11.32
N GLU A 289 8.21 -11.27 10.70
CA GLU A 289 9.31 -11.96 11.40
C GLU A 289 10.10 -11.00 12.30
N LEU A 290 10.36 -9.77 11.85
CA LEU A 290 11.03 -8.72 12.62
C LEU A 290 10.24 -8.38 13.91
N ILE A 291 8.92 -8.22 13.80
CA ILE A 291 8.03 -7.98 14.95
C ILE A 291 8.12 -9.15 15.94
N VAL A 292 7.95 -10.39 15.46
CA VAL A 292 8.02 -11.60 16.31
C VAL A 292 9.41 -11.79 16.94
N ALA A 293 10.49 -11.43 16.24
CA ALA A 293 11.85 -11.47 16.77
C ALA A 293 12.07 -10.42 17.88
N ALA A 294 11.54 -9.22 17.72
CA ALA A 294 11.61 -8.17 18.74
C ALA A 294 10.75 -8.48 19.97
N GLU A 295 9.55 -9.03 19.78
CA GLU A 295 8.66 -9.42 20.89
C GLU A 295 9.27 -10.51 21.78
N LYS A 296 10.14 -11.38 21.23
CA LYS A 296 10.92 -12.36 22.00
C LYS A 296 11.99 -11.71 22.92
N LEU A 297 12.38 -10.45 22.68
CA LEU A 297 13.27 -9.70 23.58
C LEU A 297 12.55 -9.13 24.81
N LEU A 298 11.21 -9.08 24.81
CA LEU A 298 10.41 -8.45 25.86
C LEU A 298 10.28 -9.36 27.10
N THR A 299 10.42 -8.74 28.27
CA THR A 299 9.97 -9.34 29.54
C THR A 299 8.43 -9.50 29.55
N PRO A 300 7.87 -10.40 30.37
CA PRO A 300 6.41 -10.55 30.49
C PRO A 300 5.70 -9.22 30.83
N LYS A 301 6.29 -8.38 31.70
CA LYS A 301 5.77 -7.07 32.10
C LYS A 301 5.84 -6.01 30.98
N GLN A 302 6.72 -6.17 30.00
CA GLN A 302 6.73 -5.35 28.78
C GLN A 302 5.67 -5.86 27.79
N ARG A 303 5.64 -7.17 27.52
CA ARG A 303 4.65 -7.78 26.61
C ARG A 303 3.20 -7.53 27.04
N ALA A 304 2.94 -7.45 28.34
CA ALA A 304 1.64 -7.09 28.91
C ALA A 304 1.15 -5.65 28.58
N ARG A 305 1.97 -4.80 27.94
CA ARG A 305 1.54 -3.48 27.42
C ARG A 305 0.84 -3.56 26.05
N GLY A 306 0.85 -4.74 25.41
CA GLY A 306 0.33 -4.93 24.05
C GLY A 306 1.37 -4.66 22.96
N PRO A 307 1.07 -5.05 21.70
CA PRO A 307 1.98 -4.92 20.58
C PRO A 307 2.15 -3.47 20.12
N ILE A 308 3.35 -3.11 19.68
CA ILE A 308 3.64 -1.80 19.08
C ILE A 308 3.41 -1.91 17.57
N ALA A 309 2.31 -1.32 17.10
CA ALA A 309 1.94 -1.33 15.69
C ALA A 309 2.98 -0.63 14.78
N MET A 310 3.11 -1.14 13.55
CA MET A 310 3.90 -0.52 12.49
C MET A 310 3.38 0.89 12.13
N PRO A 311 4.21 1.77 11.53
CA PRO A 311 3.79 3.08 11.08
C PRO A 311 2.55 3.00 10.16
N PRO A 312 1.49 3.77 10.44
CA PRO A 312 0.26 3.70 9.65
C PRO A 312 0.51 4.20 8.22
N THR A 313 0.17 3.37 7.25
CA THR A 313 0.12 3.75 5.83
C THR A 313 -1.16 4.55 5.54
N ARG A 314 -1.27 5.20 4.37
CA ARG A 314 -2.51 5.91 3.99
C ARG A 314 -3.73 4.97 4.00
N ILE A 315 -3.59 3.74 3.52
CA ILE A 315 -4.69 2.76 3.57
C ILE A 315 -5.14 2.44 5.01
N ASN A 316 -4.24 2.40 6.00
CA ASN A 316 -4.64 2.25 7.41
C ASN A 316 -5.42 3.45 7.96
N GLN A 317 -5.20 4.66 7.42
CA GLN A 317 -5.98 5.86 7.76
C GLN A 317 -7.38 5.78 7.16
N ILE A 318 -7.51 5.34 5.90
CA ILE A 318 -8.80 5.11 5.24
C ILE A 318 -9.59 3.98 5.92
N ASP A 319 -8.92 2.90 6.34
CA ASP A 319 -9.53 1.82 7.13
C ASP A 319 -10.09 2.35 8.45
N ALA A 320 -9.30 3.15 9.18
CA ALA A 320 -9.72 3.75 10.44
C ALA A 320 -10.90 4.72 10.24
N LEU A 321 -10.85 5.58 9.21
CA LEU A 321 -11.92 6.51 8.85
C LEU A 321 -13.21 5.77 8.47
N THR A 322 -13.12 4.68 7.70
CA THR A 322 -14.27 3.87 7.30
C THR A 322 -14.94 3.22 8.51
N MET A 323 -14.16 2.59 9.40
CA MET A 323 -14.70 1.97 10.61
C MET A 323 -15.38 2.97 11.54
N TRP A 324 -14.73 4.12 11.81
CA TRP A 324 -15.29 5.16 12.68
C TRP A 324 -16.47 5.88 12.04
N GLY A 325 -16.44 6.13 10.73
CA GLY A 325 -17.55 6.71 9.97
C GLY A 325 -18.79 5.84 10.03
N LEU A 326 -18.66 4.55 9.72
CA LEU A 326 -19.76 3.57 9.83
C LEU A 326 -20.35 3.54 11.25
N ALA A 327 -19.50 3.37 12.27
CA ALA A 327 -19.95 3.30 13.65
C ALA A 327 -20.64 4.60 14.13
N ALA A 328 -20.06 5.77 13.82
CA ALA A 328 -20.61 7.07 14.25
C ALA A 328 -21.93 7.38 13.53
N ILE A 329 -22.01 7.18 12.21
CA ILE A 329 -23.25 7.36 11.44
C ILE A 329 -24.33 6.40 11.96
N GLY A 330 -23.98 5.14 12.26
CA GLY A 330 -24.90 4.16 12.85
C GLY A 330 -25.48 4.61 14.20
N VAL A 331 -24.63 5.05 15.14
CA VAL A 331 -25.09 5.58 16.44
C VAL A 331 -26.00 6.81 16.27
N LEU A 332 -25.63 7.76 15.39
CA LEU A 332 -26.43 8.96 15.14
C LEU A 332 -27.78 8.64 14.49
N LEU A 333 -27.81 7.70 13.54
CA LEU A 333 -29.05 7.22 12.91
C LEU A 333 -29.95 6.50 13.91
N ILE A 334 -29.45 5.58 14.74
CA ILE A 334 -30.25 4.87 15.75
C ILE A 334 -30.80 5.84 16.80
N SER A 335 -29.93 6.65 17.42
CA SER A 335 -30.32 7.61 18.46
C SER A 335 -31.20 8.75 17.92
N GLY A 336 -31.11 9.05 16.63
CA GLY A 336 -31.81 10.17 16.02
C GLY A 336 -31.28 11.52 16.50
N LEU A 337 -29.97 11.61 16.69
CA LEU A 337 -29.23 12.84 16.95
C LEU A 337 -28.61 13.35 15.64
N CYS A 338 -28.83 14.62 15.31
CA CYS A 338 -28.46 15.21 14.03
C CYS A 338 -28.96 14.37 12.83
N SER A 339 -30.17 13.82 12.92
CA SER A 339 -30.61 12.66 12.12
C SER A 339 -30.52 12.90 10.61
N ARG A 340 -30.78 14.13 10.17
CA ARG A 340 -30.67 14.55 8.76
C ARG A 340 -29.23 14.59 8.26
N LEU A 341 -28.30 15.11 9.07
CA LEU A 341 -26.87 15.15 8.72
C LEU A 341 -26.26 13.75 8.73
N ALA A 342 -26.66 12.91 9.69
CA ALA A 342 -26.27 11.49 9.73
C ALA A 342 -26.77 10.73 8.49
N ALA A 343 -28.00 10.99 8.04
CA ALA A 343 -28.55 10.39 6.83
C ALA A 343 -27.84 10.86 5.55
N VAL A 344 -27.55 12.16 5.40
CA VAL A 344 -26.76 12.69 4.28
C VAL A 344 -25.32 12.14 4.29
N ALA A 345 -24.68 12.05 5.45
CA ALA A 345 -23.34 11.48 5.58
C ALA A 345 -23.31 9.98 5.24
N GLY A 346 -24.33 9.22 5.67
CA GLY A 346 -24.50 7.81 5.32
C GLY A 346 -24.73 7.62 3.82
N ALA A 347 -25.58 8.44 3.20
CA ALA A 347 -25.83 8.44 1.77
C ALA A 347 -24.54 8.76 0.98
N ALA A 348 -23.77 9.78 1.39
CA ALA A 348 -22.49 10.10 0.76
C ALA A 348 -21.46 8.97 0.89
N LEU A 349 -21.40 8.30 2.05
CA LEU A 349 -20.48 7.19 2.29
C LEU A 349 -20.83 5.96 1.42
N LEU A 350 -22.09 5.54 1.41
CA LEU A 350 -22.53 4.41 0.56
C LEU A 350 -22.47 4.73 -0.94
N LEU A 351 -22.71 5.98 -1.33
CA LEU A 351 -22.51 6.43 -2.70
C LEU A 351 -21.02 6.36 -3.09
N SER A 352 -20.10 6.66 -2.18
CA SER A 352 -18.66 6.48 -2.44
C SER A 352 -18.29 5.01 -2.65
N PHE A 353 -18.92 4.07 -1.95
CA PHE A 353 -18.73 2.63 -2.20
C PHE A 353 -19.36 2.22 -3.55
N TYR A 354 -20.60 2.64 -3.82
CA TYR A 354 -21.25 2.41 -5.11
C TYR A 354 -20.36 2.88 -6.29
N LEU A 355 -19.75 4.06 -6.18
CA LEU A 355 -18.90 4.64 -7.22
C LEU A 355 -17.50 4.00 -7.34
N ALA A 356 -17.07 3.18 -6.37
CA ALA A 356 -15.78 2.48 -6.42
C ALA A 356 -15.84 1.20 -7.29
N MET A 357 -17.01 0.57 -7.37
CA MET A 357 -17.29 -0.57 -8.26
C MET A 357 -18.73 -0.44 -8.81
N PRO A 358 -18.98 0.51 -9.73
CA PRO A 358 -20.33 0.82 -10.17
C PRO A 358 -20.87 -0.28 -11.11
N PRO A 359 -22.12 -0.75 -10.91
CA PRO A 359 -22.76 -1.75 -11.78
C PRO A 359 -23.29 -1.10 -13.07
N TRP A 360 -22.40 -0.50 -13.85
CA TRP A 360 -22.70 0.18 -15.12
C TRP A 360 -22.28 -0.68 -16.32
N PRO A 361 -22.97 -0.60 -17.48
CA PRO A 361 -22.49 -1.19 -18.72
C PRO A 361 -21.09 -0.64 -19.08
N GLY A 362 -20.21 -1.48 -19.64
CA GLY A 362 -18.82 -1.10 -19.90
C GLY A 362 -17.92 -1.04 -18.65
N VAL A 363 -18.38 -1.56 -17.51
CA VAL A 363 -17.60 -1.74 -16.28
C VAL A 363 -17.65 -3.22 -15.87
N PRO A 364 -16.50 -3.89 -15.61
CA PRO A 364 -16.51 -5.32 -15.34
C PRO A 364 -17.17 -5.61 -13.99
N LEU A 365 -18.05 -6.61 -13.96
CA LEU A 365 -18.84 -6.97 -12.78
C LEU A 365 -17.96 -7.23 -11.55
N ALA A 366 -18.36 -6.67 -10.41
CA ALA A 366 -17.65 -6.89 -9.15
C ALA A 366 -17.68 -8.38 -8.74
N PRO A 367 -16.56 -8.95 -8.26
CA PRO A 367 -16.50 -10.37 -7.91
C PRO A 367 -17.38 -10.67 -6.67
N GLY A 368 -18.45 -11.43 -6.88
CA GLY A 368 -19.39 -11.85 -5.84
C GLY A 368 -20.68 -12.45 -6.43
N PRO A 369 -21.64 -12.85 -5.58
CA PRO A 369 -22.94 -13.38 -6.01
C PRO A 369 -23.94 -12.28 -6.40
N GLU A 370 -23.57 -10.99 -6.27
CA GLU A 370 -24.45 -9.85 -6.53
C GLU A 370 -24.36 -9.41 -7.99
N HIS A 371 -25.27 -9.94 -8.81
CA HIS A 371 -25.53 -9.41 -10.16
C HIS A 371 -26.60 -8.32 -10.08
N SER A 372 -26.32 -7.15 -10.64
CA SER A 372 -27.22 -6.00 -10.65
C SER A 372 -26.88 -5.11 -11.84
N LEU A 373 -27.90 -4.51 -12.47
CA LEU A 373 -27.73 -3.49 -13.50
C LEU A 373 -28.21 -2.15 -12.91
N TRP A 374 -27.30 -1.18 -12.83
CA TRP A 374 -27.47 0.16 -12.26
C TRP A 374 -27.82 0.21 -10.75
N VAL A 375 -28.80 -0.56 -10.28
CA VAL A 375 -29.33 -0.51 -8.91
C VAL A 375 -28.91 -1.74 -8.13
N ASN A 376 -28.01 -1.56 -7.17
CA ASN A 376 -27.64 -2.57 -6.16
C ASN A 376 -28.11 -2.12 -4.75
N LYS A 377 -27.85 -2.95 -3.73
CA LYS A 377 -28.22 -2.67 -2.33
C LYS A 377 -27.71 -1.31 -1.84
N ASN A 378 -26.46 -0.94 -2.17
CA ASN A 378 -25.87 0.34 -1.76
C ASN A 378 -26.69 1.53 -2.29
N LEU A 379 -27.12 1.49 -3.56
CA LEU A 379 -27.91 2.56 -4.15
C LEU A 379 -29.33 2.64 -3.57
N ILE A 380 -29.95 1.49 -3.25
CA ILE A 380 -31.24 1.42 -2.56
C ILE A 380 -31.13 2.06 -1.16
N GLU A 381 -30.08 1.75 -0.41
CA GLU A 381 -29.80 2.34 0.90
C GLU A 381 -29.51 3.85 0.80
N VAL A 382 -28.80 4.31 -0.23
CA VAL A 382 -28.60 5.75 -0.52
C VAL A 382 -29.94 6.45 -0.73
N ILE A 383 -30.83 5.91 -1.56
CA ILE A 383 -32.16 6.48 -1.82
C ILE A 383 -32.99 6.51 -0.53
N ALA A 384 -32.98 5.42 0.25
CA ALA A 384 -33.65 5.35 1.54
C ALA A 384 -33.12 6.41 2.54
N LEU A 385 -31.80 6.62 2.60
CA LEU A 385 -31.19 7.64 3.45
C LEU A 385 -31.51 9.07 2.99
N LEU A 386 -31.59 9.34 1.68
CA LEU A 386 -32.02 10.64 1.17
C LEU A 386 -33.51 10.94 1.46
N ALA A 387 -34.37 9.92 1.42
CA ALA A 387 -35.76 10.03 1.88
C ALA A 387 -35.82 10.32 3.39
N LEU A 388 -35.00 9.63 4.20
CA LEU A 388 -34.89 9.87 5.65
C LEU A 388 -34.28 11.24 6.00
N ALA A 389 -33.40 11.80 5.17
CA ALA A 389 -32.87 13.15 5.34
C ALA A 389 -33.93 14.22 5.06
N SER A 390 -34.79 13.98 4.06
CA SER A 390 -35.90 14.88 3.71
C SER A 390 -36.91 15.01 4.87
N VAL A 391 -37.20 13.91 5.57
CA VAL A 391 -38.19 13.83 6.66
C VAL A 391 -37.55 14.11 8.04
N PRO A 392 -38.18 14.87 8.96
CA PRO A 392 -37.62 15.17 10.28
C PRO A 392 -37.77 14.00 11.28
N THR A 393 -37.35 12.78 10.90
CA THR A 393 -37.58 11.53 11.66
C THR A 393 -37.03 11.55 13.09
N GLY A 394 -35.89 12.20 13.33
CA GLY A 394 -35.32 12.40 14.67
C GLY A 394 -36.20 13.25 15.61
N ARG A 395 -37.11 14.09 15.08
CA ARG A 395 -38.06 14.86 15.90
C ARG A 395 -39.28 14.04 16.35
N TRP A 396 -39.52 12.87 15.75
CA TRP A 396 -40.64 11.99 16.14
C TRP A 396 -40.23 11.03 17.26
N PHE A 397 -39.14 10.28 17.06
CA PHE A 397 -38.68 9.24 17.98
C PHE A 397 -37.13 9.21 18.03
N GLY A 398 -36.51 10.35 18.34
CA GLY A 398 -35.06 10.51 18.43
C GLY A 398 -34.63 11.68 19.31
N LEU A 399 -33.33 11.78 19.59
CA LEU A 399 -32.77 12.81 20.48
C LEU A 399 -32.90 14.25 19.93
N ASP A 400 -33.06 14.44 18.62
CA ASP A 400 -33.36 15.75 18.01
C ASP A 400 -34.66 16.38 18.57
N SER A 401 -35.59 15.57 19.10
CA SER A 401 -36.80 16.05 19.79
C SER A 401 -36.50 16.79 21.11
N LEU A 402 -35.39 16.46 21.79
CA LEU A 402 -34.93 17.13 23.01
C LEU A 402 -34.25 18.45 22.68
N VAL A 403 -33.39 18.46 21.65
CA VAL A 403 -32.71 19.67 21.17
C VAL A 403 -33.72 20.72 20.68
N GLY A 404 -34.81 20.28 20.05
CA GLY A 404 -35.93 21.14 19.65
C GLY A 404 -36.72 21.78 20.79
N ARG A 405 -36.43 21.46 22.06
CA ARG A 405 -37.00 22.11 23.26
C ARG A 405 -36.06 23.08 23.96
N LEU A 406 -34.79 23.18 23.53
CA LEU A 406 -33.88 24.22 24.03
C LEU A 406 -34.28 25.58 23.44
N PRO A 407 -34.37 26.65 24.25
CA PRO A 407 -34.77 27.98 23.79
C PRO A 407 -33.62 28.70 23.08
N LEU A 408 -33.11 28.11 21.99
CA LEU A 408 -32.20 28.77 21.05
C LEU A 408 -32.98 29.85 20.31
N LYS A 409 -33.05 31.03 20.95
CA LYS A 409 -33.75 32.24 20.52
C LYS A 409 -33.15 32.80 19.23
N ARG A 410 -33.41 32.14 18.10
CA ARG A 410 -33.11 32.66 16.76
C ARG A 410 -33.85 33.98 16.60
N ARG A 411 -33.12 35.10 16.66
CA ARG A 411 -33.66 36.39 16.19
C ARG A 411 -34.14 36.17 14.76
N GLN A 412 -35.45 36.32 14.56
CA GLN A 412 -35.96 36.74 13.28
C GLN A 412 -35.84 38.26 13.32
N ASP A 413 -34.83 38.79 12.63
CA ASP A 413 -34.78 40.22 12.37
C ASP A 413 -35.95 40.51 11.41
N VAL A 414 -36.88 41.34 11.86
CA VAL A 414 -38.16 41.58 11.19
C VAL A 414 -37.91 42.51 10.01
N ALA A 415 -38.07 41.99 8.79
CA ALA A 415 -38.19 42.84 7.62
C ALA A 415 -39.48 43.67 7.75
N ALA A 416 -39.33 45.00 7.73
CA ALA A 416 -40.47 45.91 7.64
C ALA A 416 -41.04 45.88 6.20
N PRO A 417 -42.35 46.12 6.01
CA PRO A 417 -42.91 46.31 4.68
C PRO A 417 -42.51 47.67 4.11
N GLU A 418 -42.27 47.72 2.81
CA GLU A 418 -41.90 48.92 2.06
C GLU A 418 -42.95 49.13 0.95
N ASP A 419 -44.00 49.91 1.27
CA ASP A 419 -45.09 50.24 0.34
C ASP A 419 -44.97 51.70 -0.13
N LEU A 420 -44.50 51.85 -1.37
CA LEU A 420 -44.85 52.86 -2.38
C LEU A 420 -45.37 54.23 -1.90
N ALA A 421 -44.54 55.26 -2.06
CA ALA A 421 -44.99 56.63 -2.32
C ALA A 421 -44.18 57.20 -3.50
N THR A 422 -44.87 57.61 -4.56
CA THR A 422 -44.29 58.30 -5.73
C THR A 422 -44.27 59.81 -5.51
N ASP A 423 -43.20 60.48 -5.93
CA ASP A 423 -43.31 61.81 -6.54
C ASP A 423 -42.05 62.10 -7.39
N GLU A 424 -42.25 62.72 -8.56
CA GLU A 424 -41.17 63.18 -9.44
C GLU A 424 -40.85 64.66 -9.19
N VAL A 425 -39.59 65.00 -8.91
CA VAL A 425 -39.05 66.33 -9.22
C VAL A 425 -37.63 66.17 -9.77
N ALA A 426 -37.39 66.72 -10.95
CA ALA A 426 -36.08 66.69 -11.62
C ALA A 426 -35.18 67.86 -11.21
N VAL A 427 -33.89 67.79 -11.63
CA VAL A 427 -32.99 68.88 -12.10
C VAL A 427 -31.54 68.74 -11.60
N SER A 428 -30.60 68.98 -12.53
CA SER A 428 -29.16 69.24 -12.37
C SER A 428 -28.23 68.12 -11.86
N ALA A 429 -27.35 67.67 -12.76
CA ALA A 429 -25.93 67.53 -12.45
C ALA A 429 -25.22 68.89 -12.67
N PRO A 430 -24.00 69.11 -12.14
CA PRO A 430 -22.84 68.89 -13.03
C PRO A 430 -21.51 68.43 -12.36
N ALA A 431 -20.74 67.66 -13.15
CA ALA A 431 -19.28 67.68 -13.33
C ALA A 431 -18.28 67.50 -12.15
N GLY A 432 -17.27 66.63 -12.40
CA GLY A 432 -16.01 66.52 -11.65
C GLY A 432 -15.80 65.15 -10.99
N VAL A 433 -14.63 64.48 -11.06
CA VAL A 433 -13.35 64.77 -11.74
C VAL A 433 -12.73 63.47 -12.31
N THR A 434 -11.95 63.66 -13.38
CA THR A 434 -11.09 62.78 -14.19
C THR A 434 -10.46 61.52 -13.57
N THR A 435 -10.30 60.52 -14.45
CA THR A 435 -9.56 59.25 -14.32
C THR A 435 -8.04 59.40 -14.09
N MET A 436 -7.41 58.34 -13.58
CA MET A 436 -6.10 57.88 -14.08
C MET A 436 -6.06 56.35 -14.13
N ALA A 437 -5.34 55.82 -15.12
CA ALA A 437 -5.04 54.40 -15.29
C ALA A 437 -3.52 54.19 -15.25
N VAL A 438 -3.08 52.95 -15.01
CA VAL A 438 -1.71 52.47 -15.24
C VAL A 438 -1.81 51.08 -15.88
N GLU A 439 -1.04 50.86 -16.94
CA GLU A 439 -1.08 49.64 -17.76
C GLU A 439 -0.20 48.52 -17.18
N PRO A 440 -0.50 47.23 -17.45
CA PRO A 440 0.43 46.14 -17.22
C PRO A 440 1.46 46.08 -18.36
N ASN A 441 2.75 46.26 -18.05
CA ASN A 441 3.79 46.19 -19.08
C ASN A 441 4.01 44.74 -19.54
N THR A 442 4.27 44.55 -20.83
CA THR A 442 4.49 43.25 -21.47
C THR A 442 5.94 43.13 -21.89
N GLU A 443 6.57 41.98 -21.66
CA GLU A 443 7.78 41.61 -22.39
C GLU A 443 7.81 40.10 -22.62
N ALA A 444 8.16 39.71 -23.84
CA ALA A 444 8.23 38.32 -24.29
C ALA A 444 9.65 38.02 -24.78
N THR A 445 9.97 36.75 -25.01
CA THR A 445 11.14 36.40 -25.81
C THR A 445 10.82 35.16 -26.64
N ASP A 446 11.13 35.24 -27.93
CA ASP A 446 10.77 34.27 -28.97
C ASP A 446 12.03 33.56 -29.49
N ILE A 447 11.92 32.26 -29.76
CA ILE A 447 12.80 31.52 -30.68
C ILE A 447 11.97 30.42 -31.35
N GLY A 448 11.45 30.68 -32.55
CA GLY A 448 10.85 29.68 -33.43
C GLY A 448 11.82 29.10 -34.48
N ILE A 449 11.56 27.86 -34.90
CA ILE A 449 11.92 27.16 -36.16
C ILE A 449 11.03 25.89 -36.20
N GLY A 450 10.40 25.46 -37.30
CA GLY A 450 10.24 26.09 -38.61
C GLY A 450 10.42 25.12 -39.80
N SER A 451 9.39 24.35 -40.17
CA SER A 451 9.28 23.63 -41.45
C SER A 451 7.85 23.10 -41.71
N GLU A 452 7.45 23.02 -42.97
CA GLU A 452 6.09 22.73 -43.48
C GLU A 452 5.86 21.24 -43.86
N PRO A 453 4.63 20.80 -44.20
CA PRO A 453 4.30 19.41 -44.56
C PRO A 453 4.32 19.13 -46.07
N ASP A 454 4.41 17.85 -46.45
CA ASP A 454 4.24 17.33 -47.82
C ASP A 454 2.96 16.45 -47.94
N GLU A 455 2.39 16.38 -49.15
CA GLU A 455 1.19 15.59 -49.52
C GLU A 455 1.54 14.22 -50.15
N VAL A 456 0.53 13.60 -50.80
CA VAL A 456 0.53 12.45 -51.74
C VAL A 456 0.88 11.04 -51.20
N ALA A 457 0.19 9.95 -51.60
CA ALA A 457 -0.92 9.77 -52.57
C ALA A 457 -1.86 8.60 -52.21
N ASP A 458 -3.02 8.54 -52.87
CA ASP A 458 -3.96 7.40 -52.88
C ASP A 458 -3.38 6.10 -53.47
N VAL A 459 -3.84 4.95 -52.96
CA VAL A 459 -4.04 3.73 -53.75
C VAL A 459 -5.35 3.04 -53.32
N VAL A 460 -6.19 2.67 -54.30
CA VAL A 460 -7.46 1.94 -54.12
C VAL A 460 -7.21 0.42 -54.21
N GLY A 461 -7.87 -0.40 -53.38
CA GLY A 461 -7.79 -1.87 -53.51
C GLY A 461 -8.69 -2.68 -52.58
N ALA A 462 -9.79 -3.20 -53.13
CA ALA A 462 -10.66 -4.28 -52.60
C ALA A 462 -11.55 -4.77 -53.77
N PRO A 463 -12.18 -5.97 -53.74
CA PRO A 463 -12.29 -6.94 -52.65
C PRO A 463 -11.81 -8.35 -53.09
N GLU A 464 -12.65 -9.39 -52.88
CA GLU A 464 -12.48 -10.83 -53.18
C GLU A 464 -11.54 -11.56 -52.18
N SER A 465 -11.88 -12.64 -51.45
CA SER A 465 -12.83 -13.78 -51.53
C SER A 465 -12.15 -15.09 -51.96
N GLU A 466 -12.80 -16.22 -51.62
CA GLU A 466 -12.26 -17.60 -51.64
C GLU A 466 -11.23 -17.90 -50.52
N ASP A 467 -11.28 -19.05 -49.84
CA ASP A 467 -12.48 -19.79 -49.40
C ASP A 467 -12.27 -20.28 -47.93
N GLU A 468 -12.24 -21.55 -47.47
CA GLU A 468 -12.47 -22.87 -48.08
C GLU A 468 -13.11 -23.80 -47.03
N THR A 469 -14.06 -24.67 -47.44
CA THR A 469 -14.65 -25.69 -46.57
C THR A 469 -13.95 -27.04 -46.74
N GLU A 470 -13.45 -27.64 -45.66
CA GLU A 470 -13.18 -29.08 -45.63
C GLU A 470 -13.77 -29.75 -44.38
N SER A 471 -14.05 -31.06 -44.50
CA SER A 471 -15.01 -31.77 -43.67
C SER A 471 -14.48 -33.11 -43.17
N GLY A 472 -14.36 -33.23 -41.85
CA GLY A 472 -14.65 -34.47 -41.12
C GLY A 472 -13.52 -35.48 -40.95
N SER A 473 -13.41 -35.97 -39.71
CA SER A 473 -13.30 -37.40 -39.43
C SER A 473 -13.78 -37.67 -38.01
N GLU A 474 -14.91 -38.36 -37.84
CA GLU A 474 -15.19 -39.11 -36.62
C GLU A 474 -14.23 -40.31 -36.56
N LEU A 475 -13.84 -40.74 -35.35
CA LEU A 475 -13.42 -42.13 -35.07
C LEU A 475 -13.47 -42.39 -33.56
N ASP A 476 -13.83 -43.63 -33.20
CA ASP A 476 -14.23 -44.07 -31.85
C ASP A 476 -13.10 -44.54 -30.93
N SER A 477 -13.42 -44.65 -29.63
CA SER A 477 -12.85 -45.57 -28.61
C SER A 477 -11.35 -45.45 -28.27
N GLU A 478 -10.93 -45.50 -27.00
CA GLU A 478 -11.42 -46.31 -25.86
C GLU A 478 -11.66 -45.52 -24.55
#